data_AF-A0A1G7DPE2-F1
#
_entry.id   AF-A0A1G7DPE2-F1
#
_cell.length_a   1.000
_cell.length_b   1.000
_cell.length_c   1.000
_cell.angle_alpha   90.00
_cell.angle_beta   90.00
_cell.angle_gamma   90.00
#
_symmetry.space_group_name_H-M   'P 1'
#
loop_
_entity.id
_entity.type
_entity.pdbx_description
1 polymer ?
#
loop_
_entity_poly.entity_id
_entity_poly.type
_entity_poly.pdbx_seq_one_letter_code
_entity_poly.pdbx_strand_id
1 'polypeptide(L)'
;MTISARSSSLVALVAGALLLVGWQVQAESNRVTFPEDLDALVHYTTVRRGNVTEHILTTPAAIEAIRNRQPAPAGTHFVLVDYRGGQLYRYFVMEKGEGFGADYDERRRTADWQFQWFWPDRSINTNENTARCQSCHNRQAGADYLFTARRIPRFNGTPIE
;
A
#
# COMPACT_ATOMS: atom_id res chain seq x y z
N MET A 1 -3.99 78.59 -35.16
CA MET A 1 -3.28 77.38 -35.64
C MET A 1 -2.08 77.22 -34.73
N THR A 2 -1.93 76.22 -33.86
CA THR A 2 -2.24 74.78 -33.98
C THR A 2 -2.64 74.14 -32.64
N ILE A 3 -3.28 72.98 -32.76
CA ILE A 3 -3.84 72.07 -31.76
C ILE A 3 -2.75 71.25 -31.04
N SER A 4 -3.03 70.78 -29.80
CA SER A 4 -2.87 69.38 -29.33
C SER A 4 -2.64 69.36 -27.79
N ALA A 5 -3.62 69.04 -26.94
CA ALA A 5 -4.22 67.75 -26.62
C ALA A 5 -3.32 66.76 -25.84
N ARG A 6 -3.64 66.67 -24.53
CA ARG A 6 -3.66 65.51 -23.62
C ARG A 6 -2.36 64.74 -23.35
N SER A 7 -2.19 64.38 -22.07
CA SER A 7 -1.82 63.03 -21.54
C SER A 7 -1.18 63.22 -20.16
N SER A 8 -1.36 62.41 -19.11
CA SER A 8 -2.22 61.29 -18.78
C SER A 8 -1.99 61.06 -17.29
N SER A 9 -3.04 60.89 -16.50
CA SER A 9 -2.93 60.45 -15.11
C SER A 9 -2.42 59.00 -15.08
N LEU A 10 -1.38 58.71 -14.28
CA LEU A 10 -0.98 57.35 -13.96
C LEU A 10 -1.14 57.12 -12.46
N VAL A 11 -2.25 56.49 -12.10
CA VAL A 11 -2.45 55.85 -10.81
C VAL A 11 -1.75 54.50 -10.86
N ALA A 12 -0.69 54.32 -10.08
CA ALA A 12 -0.04 53.03 -9.92
C ALA A 12 -0.70 52.26 -8.76
N LEU A 13 -1.65 51.40 -9.08
CA LEU A 13 -2.17 50.36 -8.18
C LEU A 13 -1.22 49.15 -8.25
N VAL A 14 -0.36 48.98 -7.25
CA VAL A 14 0.42 47.75 -7.09
C VAL A 14 -0.40 46.80 -6.21
N ALA A 15 -1.15 45.89 -6.84
CA ALA A 15 -1.72 44.73 -6.18
C ALA A 15 -0.64 43.64 -6.10
N GLY A 16 0.01 43.50 -4.94
CA GLY A 16 0.94 42.40 -4.67
C GLY A 16 0.15 41.09 -4.49
N ALA A 17 0.28 40.16 -5.44
CA ALA A 17 -0.30 38.84 -5.36
C ALA A 17 0.36 38.03 -4.22
N LEU A 18 -0.45 37.57 -3.26
CA LEU A 18 -0.04 36.57 -2.26
C LEU A 18 0.18 35.23 -2.97
N LEU A 19 1.44 34.85 -3.17
CA LEU A 19 1.82 33.51 -3.61
C LEU A 19 1.57 32.53 -2.46
N LEU A 20 0.37 31.94 -2.43
CA LEU A 20 0.10 30.75 -1.63
C LEU A 20 0.86 29.59 -2.27
N VAL A 21 2.10 29.35 -1.82
CA VAL A 21 2.79 28.07 -2.03
C VAL A 21 2.08 27.06 -1.14
N GLY A 22 0.88 26.63 -1.58
CA GLY A 22 0.16 25.54 -0.96
C GLY A 22 1.01 24.29 -1.08
N TRP A 23 1.33 23.65 0.03
CA TRP A 23 1.87 22.31 0.02
C TRP A 23 0.85 21.42 -0.69
N GLN A 24 1.17 21.03 -1.92
CA GLN A 24 0.43 20.00 -2.62
C GLN A 24 0.64 18.72 -1.80
N VAL A 25 -0.35 18.34 -1.00
CA VAL A 25 -0.40 17.02 -0.40
C VAL A 25 -0.64 16.07 -1.57
N GLN A 26 0.43 15.61 -2.20
CA GLN A 26 0.34 14.52 -3.15
C GLN A 26 -0.16 13.30 -2.36
N ALA A 27 -1.34 12.79 -2.72
CA ALA A 27 -1.73 11.45 -2.30
C ALA A 27 -0.60 10.51 -2.73
N GLU A 28 0.01 9.82 -1.76
CA GLU A 28 1.10 8.89 -2.02
C GLU A 28 0.62 7.89 -3.09
N SER A 29 1.39 7.70 -4.16
CA SER A 29 1.02 6.74 -5.20
C SER A 29 0.93 5.36 -4.55
N ASN A 30 -0.30 4.83 -4.51
CA ASN A 30 -0.56 3.47 -4.06
C ASN A 30 -1.28 2.73 -5.17
N ARG A 31 -0.63 1.68 -5.64
CA ARG A 31 -1.04 0.84 -6.77
C ARG A 31 -1.64 -0.48 -6.31
N VAL A 32 -1.68 -0.74 -5.00
CA VAL A 32 -2.27 -1.96 -4.45
C VAL A 32 -3.75 -2.04 -4.80
N THR A 33 -4.14 -3.16 -5.37
CA THR A 33 -5.51 -3.52 -5.66
C THR A 33 -6.03 -4.54 -4.64
N PHE A 34 -7.36 -4.59 -4.50
CA PHE A 34 -7.97 -5.73 -3.83
C PHE A 34 -8.05 -6.89 -4.84
N PRO A 35 -7.66 -8.13 -4.50
CA PRO A 35 -7.74 -9.25 -5.43
C PRO A 35 -9.15 -9.45 -5.97
N GLU A 36 -9.28 -9.67 -7.28
CA GLU A 36 -10.59 -9.87 -7.93
C GLU A 36 -11.35 -11.06 -7.31
N ASP A 37 -10.64 -12.16 -7.07
CA ASP A 37 -11.13 -13.36 -6.42
C ASP A 37 -10.27 -13.72 -5.19
N LEU A 38 -10.87 -13.58 -4.00
CA LEU A 38 -10.21 -13.91 -2.74
C LEU A 38 -10.12 -15.43 -2.54
N ASP A 39 -11.08 -16.19 -3.07
CA ASP A 39 -11.17 -17.65 -2.90
C ASP A 39 -10.14 -18.39 -3.77
N ALA A 40 -9.63 -17.72 -4.81
CA ALA A 40 -8.47 -18.19 -5.59
C ALA A 40 -7.15 -18.13 -4.81
N LEU A 41 -7.08 -17.42 -3.68
CA LEU A 41 -5.88 -17.34 -2.86
C LEU A 41 -5.78 -18.54 -1.90
N VAL A 42 -4.54 -18.96 -1.64
CA VAL A 42 -4.26 -20.07 -0.72
C VAL A 42 -4.17 -19.53 0.69
N HIS A 43 -5.13 -19.89 1.56
CA HIS A 43 -4.99 -19.71 3.00
C HIS A 43 -3.93 -20.67 3.54
N TYR A 44 -2.72 -20.17 3.77
CA TYR A 44 -1.58 -21.00 4.19
C TYR A 44 -1.30 -20.90 5.69
N THR A 45 -1.79 -19.87 6.36
CA THR A 45 -1.56 -19.71 7.80
C THR A 45 -2.63 -18.89 8.50
N THR A 46 -2.95 -19.29 9.73
CA THR A 46 -3.76 -18.52 10.67
C THR A 46 -2.89 -18.04 11.83
N VAL A 47 -3.16 -16.84 12.35
CA VAL A 47 -2.58 -16.33 13.58
C VAL A 47 -3.70 -15.93 14.54
N ARG A 48 -3.64 -16.39 15.79
CA ARG A 48 -4.62 -16.05 16.83
C ARG A 48 -3.97 -15.34 18.01
N ARG A 49 -4.55 -14.20 18.42
CA ARG A 49 -4.07 -13.36 19.53
C ARG A 49 -5.25 -12.74 20.27
N GLY A 50 -5.60 -13.28 21.43
CA GLY A 50 -6.78 -12.82 22.18
C GLY A 50 -8.06 -12.99 21.36
N ASN A 51 -8.80 -11.90 21.12
CA ASN A 51 -10.01 -11.91 20.30
C ASN A 51 -9.75 -11.73 18.79
N VAL A 52 -8.49 -11.63 18.37
CA VAL A 52 -8.07 -11.47 16.97
C VAL A 52 -7.77 -12.82 16.35
N THR A 53 -8.33 -13.07 15.16
CA THR A 53 -7.97 -14.18 14.27
C THR A 53 -7.61 -13.61 12.91
N GLU A 54 -6.41 -13.89 12.43
CA GLU A 54 -5.90 -13.42 11.15
C GLU A 54 -5.72 -14.62 10.23
N HIS A 55 -6.53 -14.71 9.17
CA HIS A 55 -6.26 -15.65 8.08
C HIS A 55 -5.34 -14.96 7.08
N ILE A 56 -4.20 -15.56 6.77
CA ILE A 56 -3.24 -15.00 5.82
C ILE A 56 -3.23 -15.88 4.57
N LEU A 57 -3.61 -15.26 3.46
CA LEU A 57 -3.73 -15.86 2.14
C LEU A 57 -2.66 -15.31 1.22
N THR A 58 -2.31 -16.08 0.18
CA THR A 58 -1.45 -15.57 -0.89
C THR A 58 -1.74 -16.24 -2.22
N THR A 59 -1.32 -15.61 -3.32
CA THR A 59 -1.37 -16.20 -4.66
C THR A 59 -0.64 -17.57 -4.71
N PRO A 60 -1.19 -18.60 -5.38
CA PRO A 60 -0.52 -19.90 -5.54
C PRO A 60 0.93 -19.81 -6.06
N ALA A 61 1.18 -18.91 -7.01
CA ALA A 61 2.52 -18.67 -7.57
C ALA A 61 3.54 -18.23 -6.49
N ALA A 62 3.10 -17.50 -5.46
CA ALA A 62 3.97 -17.12 -4.35
C ALA A 62 4.29 -18.31 -3.43
N ILE A 63 3.33 -19.22 -3.21
CA ILE A 63 3.59 -20.47 -2.47
C ILE A 63 4.67 -21.28 -3.18
N GLU A 64 4.56 -21.44 -4.50
CA GLU A 64 5.53 -22.18 -5.30
C GLU A 64 6.91 -21.53 -5.29
N ALA A 65 6.99 -20.23 -5.62
CA ALA A 65 8.25 -19.51 -5.67
C ALA A 65 8.99 -19.54 -4.31
N ILE A 66 8.28 -19.25 -3.21
CA ILE A 66 8.90 -19.18 -1.88
C ILE A 66 9.33 -20.57 -1.39
N ARG A 67 8.58 -21.65 -1.70
CA ARG A 67 9.02 -23.03 -1.46
C ARG A 67 10.33 -23.35 -2.18
N ASN A 68 10.49 -22.84 -3.39
CA ASN A 68 11.68 -23.00 -4.22
C ASN A 68 12.80 -22.00 -3.88
N ARG A 69 12.68 -21.23 -2.78
CA ARG A 69 13.62 -20.17 -2.38
C ARG A 69 13.80 -19.09 -3.45
N GLN A 70 12.77 -18.85 -4.25
CA GLN A 70 12.71 -17.77 -5.23
C GLN A 70 11.89 -16.60 -4.66
N PRO A 71 12.17 -15.35 -5.09
CA PRO A 71 11.33 -14.21 -4.76
C PRO A 71 9.89 -14.41 -5.24
N ALA A 72 8.92 -13.83 -4.53
CA ALA A 72 7.56 -13.79 -5.05
C ALA A 72 7.52 -13.03 -6.40
N PRO A 73 6.79 -13.53 -7.42
CA PRO A 73 6.67 -12.83 -8.71
C PRO A 73 5.81 -11.57 -8.59
N ALA A 74 5.94 -10.66 -9.56
CA ALA A 74 4.99 -9.55 -9.72
C ALA A 74 3.56 -10.07 -9.93
N GLY A 75 2.57 -9.33 -9.44
CA GLY A 75 1.16 -9.75 -9.34
C GLY A 75 0.84 -10.57 -8.08
N THR A 76 1.85 -10.88 -7.25
CA THR A 76 1.61 -11.56 -5.98
C THR A 76 0.82 -10.67 -5.03
N HIS A 77 -0.25 -11.23 -4.47
CA HIS A 77 -0.97 -10.66 -3.35
C HIS A 77 -0.77 -11.52 -2.11
N PHE A 78 -0.46 -10.86 -0.99
CA PHE A 78 -0.69 -11.38 0.35
C PHE A 78 -1.86 -10.64 0.97
N VAL A 79 -2.85 -11.39 1.47
CA VAL A 79 -4.03 -10.81 2.13
C VAL A 79 -4.12 -11.33 3.56
N LEU A 80 -4.14 -10.42 4.52
CA LEU A 80 -4.48 -10.70 5.90
C LEU A 80 -5.94 -10.31 6.11
N VAL A 81 -6.78 -11.31 6.37
CA VAL A 81 -8.19 -11.16 6.74
C VAL A 81 -8.26 -11.14 8.26
N ASP A 82 -8.52 -9.96 8.83
CA ASP A 82 -8.55 -9.74 10.28
C ASP A 82 -9.99 -9.89 10.78
N TYR A 83 -10.22 -10.89 11.62
CA TYR A 83 -11.46 -11.09 12.35
C TYR A 83 -11.29 -10.68 13.81
N ARG A 84 -12.28 -9.99 14.35
CA ARG A 84 -12.36 -9.61 15.78
C ARG A 84 -13.65 -10.11 16.38
N GLY A 85 -13.55 -10.91 17.43
CA GLY A 85 -14.74 -11.53 18.05
C GLY A 85 -15.54 -12.39 17.05
N GLY A 86 -14.87 -12.98 16.05
CA GLY A 86 -15.51 -13.78 15.00
C GLY A 86 -16.12 -12.99 13.84
N GLN A 87 -16.09 -11.65 13.87
CA GLN A 87 -16.60 -10.81 12.79
C GLN A 87 -15.46 -10.25 11.94
N LEU A 88 -15.65 -10.22 10.62
CA LEU A 88 -14.69 -9.59 9.70
C LEU A 88 -14.55 -8.11 10.06
N TYR A 89 -13.32 -7.71 10.37
CA TYR A 89 -13.01 -6.34 10.75
C TYR A 89 -12.38 -5.55 9.60
N ARG A 90 -11.46 -6.15 8.85
CA ARG A 90 -10.73 -5.49 7.75
C ARG A 90 -9.92 -6.48 6.91
N TYR A 91 -9.34 -5.95 5.83
CA TYR A 91 -8.26 -6.58 5.09
C TYR A 91 -7.02 -5.70 5.10
N PHE A 92 -5.84 -6.33 5.28
CA PHE A 92 -4.58 -5.75 4.82
C PHE A 92 -4.11 -6.52 3.60
N VAL A 93 -3.81 -5.79 2.53
CA VAL A 93 -3.27 -6.35 1.29
C VAL A 93 -1.87 -5.82 1.10
N MET A 94 -0.96 -6.72 0.76
CA MET A 94 0.39 -6.45 0.32
C MET A 94 0.50 -6.99 -1.11
N GLU A 95 0.80 -6.11 -2.07
CA GLU A 95 0.91 -6.46 -3.49
C GLU A 95 2.32 -6.18 -3.98
N LYS A 96 2.90 -7.15 -4.71
CA LYS A 96 4.18 -6.97 -5.41
C LYS A 96 3.89 -6.64 -6.87
N GLY A 97 4.44 -5.54 -7.37
CA GLY A 97 4.33 -5.20 -8.79
C GLY A 97 5.62 -4.60 -9.32
N GLU A 98 5.90 -4.82 -10.60
CA GLU A 98 7.13 -4.33 -11.21
C GLU A 98 7.25 -2.80 -11.09
N GLY A 99 8.34 -2.35 -10.47
CA GLY A 99 8.62 -0.94 -10.26
C GLY A 99 7.71 -0.25 -9.24
N PHE A 100 6.87 -0.98 -8.51
CA PHE A 100 6.03 -0.43 -7.44
C PHE A 100 6.88 0.27 -6.38
N GLY A 101 8.11 -0.19 -6.12
CA GLY A 101 9.00 0.46 -5.17
C GLY A 101 9.42 1.86 -5.61
N ALA A 102 9.46 2.12 -6.92
CA ALA A 102 9.93 3.39 -7.46
C ALA A 102 9.08 4.59 -7.02
N ASP A 103 7.83 4.34 -6.61
CA ASP A 103 6.89 5.34 -6.08
C ASP A 103 7.32 5.94 -4.73
N TYR A 104 8.25 5.31 -4.01
CA TYR A 104 8.68 5.74 -2.67
C TYR A 104 10.15 6.13 -2.61
N ASP A 105 10.56 6.87 -1.57
CA ASP A 105 11.98 7.09 -1.27
C ASP A 105 12.70 5.78 -0.94
N GLU A 106 13.94 5.61 -1.43
CA GLU A 106 14.74 4.39 -1.26
C GLU A 106 14.81 3.90 0.19
N ARG A 107 14.91 4.84 1.15
CA ARG A 107 14.99 4.54 2.59
C ARG A 107 13.75 3.89 3.19
N ARG A 108 12.60 3.97 2.52
CA ARG A 108 11.33 3.40 2.98
C ARG A 108 10.78 2.30 2.08
N ARG A 109 11.36 2.09 0.89
CA ARG A 109 10.92 1.05 -0.05
C ARG A 109 10.98 -0.33 0.59
N THR A 110 9.93 -1.09 0.40
CA THR A 110 9.90 -2.53 0.69
C THR A 110 10.15 -3.32 -0.59
N ALA A 111 11.27 -3.04 -1.26
CA ALA A 111 11.46 -3.36 -2.67
C ALA A 111 10.23 -2.95 -3.49
N ASP A 112 9.66 -3.87 -4.26
CA ASP A 112 8.48 -3.67 -5.11
C ASP A 112 7.14 -4.03 -4.42
N TRP A 113 7.14 -4.11 -3.09
CA TRP A 113 5.91 -4.29 -2.33
C TRP A 113 5.27 -2.97 -1.95
N GLN A 114 3.96 -2.87 -2.16
CA GLN A 114 3.12 -1.82 -1.59
C GLN A 114 2.07 -2.44 -0.67
N PHE A 115 1.47 -1.60 0.17
CA PHE A 115 0.49 -2.04 1.18
C PHE A 115 -0.76 -1.19 1.08
N GLN A 116 -1.93 -1.81 1.25
CA GLN A 116 -3.18 -1.09 1.38
C GLN A 116 -4.08 -1.76 2.41
N TRP A 117 -4.89 -0.93 3.03
CA TRP A 117 -5.90 -1.32 3.98
C TRP A 117 -7.28 -1.13 3.37
N PHE A 118 -8.14 -2.13 3.53
CA PHE A 118 -9.50 -2.11 3.04
C PHE A 118 -10.50 -2.42 4.17
N TRP A 119 -11.64 -1.75 4.12
CA TRP A 119 -12.81 -2.06 4.95
C TRP A 119 -13.42 -3.41 4.55
N PRO A 120 -14.33 -3.98 5.38
CA PRO A 120 -15.03 -5.23 5.04
C PRO A 120 -15.78 -5.21 3.71
N ASP A 121 -16.24 -4.03 3.27
CA ASP A 121 -16.88 -3.82 1.97
C ASP A 121 -15.88 -3.65 0.80
N ARG A 122 -14.58 -3.86 1.06
CA ARG A 122 -13.46 -3.72 0.13
C ARG A 122 -13.19 -2.29 -0.34
N SER A 123 -13.80 -1.28 0.28
CA SER A 123 -13.42 0.11 0.05
C SER A 123 -12.08 0.43 0.72
N ILE A 124 -11.30 1.32 0.09
CA ILE A 124 -10.03 1.79 0.63
C ILE A 124 -10.29 2.65 1.88
N ASN A 125 -9.50 2.45 2.93
CA ASN A 125 -9.46 3.41 4.03
C ASN A 125 -8.49 4.53 3.76
N THR A 126 -9.06 5.68 3.46
CA THR A 126 -8.35 6.92 3.20
C THR A 126 -7.82 7.60 4.47
N ASN A 127 -8.22 7.15 5.66
CA ASN A 127 -7.68 7.63 6.93
C ASN A 127 -6.41 6.87 7.36
N GLU A 128 -5.99 5.87 6.58
CA GLU A 128 -4.84 5.05 6.89
C GLU A 128 -3.56 5.52 6.19
N ASN A 129 -2.44 5.54 6.92
CA ASN A 129 -1.13 5.85 6.36
C ASN A 129 -0.31 4.56 6.17
N THR A 130 -0.16 4.14 4.93
CA THR A 130 0.52 2.89 4.55
C THR A 130 2.04 2.93 4.78
N ALA A 131 2.62 4.11 5.03
CA ALA A 131 4.01 4.25 5.47
C ALA A 131 4.32 3.47 6.75
N ARG A 132 3.34 3.33 7.65
CA ARG A 132 3.51 2.54 8.88
C ARG A 132 3.66 1.05 8.59
N CYS A 133 2.99 0.55 7.54
CA CYS A 133 3.08 -0.83 7.09
C CYS A 133 4.49 -1.08 6.54
N GLN A 134 4.94 -0.21 5.64
CA GLN A 134 6.30 -0.25 5.08
C GLN A 134 7.35 -0.21 6.19
N SER A 135 7.25 0.72 7.15
CA SER A 135 8.21 0.86 8.25
C SER A 135 8.33 -0.41 9.10
N CYS A 136 7.20 -1.05 9.42
CA CYS A 136 7.20 -2.30 10.19
C CYS A 136 7.80 -3.46 9.37
N HIS A 137 7.41 -3.58 8.10
CA HIS A 137 7.83 -4.67 7.22
C HIS A 137 9.28 -4.54 6.73
N ASN A 138 9.85 -3.33 6.70
CA ASN A 138 11.26 -3.10 6.34
C ASN A 138 12.24 -3.92 7.20
N ARG A 139 11.89 -4.17 8.47
CA ARG A 139 12.70 -5.04 9.36
C ARG A 139 12.78 -6.49 8.88
N GLN A 140 11.92 -6.89 7.96
CA GLN A 140 11.88 -8.22 7.34
C GLN A 140 12.48 -8.25 5.93
N ALA A 141 13.31 -7.28 5.54
CA ALA A 141 13.95 -7.26 4.21
C ALA A 141 14.66 -8.57 3.85
N GLY A 142 15.29 -9.25 4.83
CA GLY A 142 15.93 -10.56 4.63
C GLY A 142 14.97 -11.73 4.37
N ALA A 143 13.66 -11.52 4.46
CA ALA A 143 12.60 -12.50 4.23
C ALA A 143 11.57 -11.98 3.20
N ASP A 144 12.02 -11.20 2.21
CA ASP A 144 11.17 -10.53 1.20
C ASP A 144 10.03 -9.71 1.85
N TYR A 145 10.32 -9.07 2.99
CA TYR A 145 9.39 -8.24 3.75
C TYR A 145 8.20 -8.99 4.37
N LEU A 146 8.25 -10.33 4.44
CA LEU A 146 7.16 -11.17 4.95
C LEU A 146 7.46 -11.71 6.35
N PHE A 147 6.63 -11.37 7.35
CA PHE A 147 6.74 -11.93 8.71
C PHE A 147 6.50 -13.44 8.78
N THR A 148 5.74 -13.97 7.83
CA THR A 148 5.29 -15.37 7.79
C THR A 148 6.01 -16.20 6.73
N ALA A 149 7.06 -15.69 6.08
CA ALA A 149 7.81 -16.39 5.03
C ALA A 149 8.19 -17.82 5.42
N ARG A 150 8.63 -18.02 6.67
CA ARG A 150 9.07 -19.34 7.19
C ARG A 150 7.94 -20.37 7.31
N ARG A 151 6.67 -19.95 7.26
CA ARG A 151 5.51 -20.84 7.29
C ARG A 151 5.24 -21.47 5.92
N ILE A 152 5.49 -20.76 4.82
CA ILE A 152 5.16 -21.21 3.46
C ILE A 152 5.83 -22.55 3.08
N PRO A 153 7.14 -22.77 3.33
CA PRO A 153 7.76 -24.06 3.04
C PRO A 153 7.20 -25.25 3.83
N ARG A 154 6.52 -24.99 4.95
CA ARG A 154 5.93 -26.02 5.83
C ARG A 154 4.46 -26.28 5.52
N PHE A 155 3.81 -25.41 4.73
CA PHE A 155 2.41 -25.54 4.39
C PHE A 155 2.24 -26.80 3.52
N ASN A 156 1.25 -27.64 3.82
CA ASN A 156 1.04 -28.93 3.15
C ASN A 156 -0.41 -29.12 2.67
N GLY A 157 -1.17 -28.03 2.57
CA GLY A 157 -2.60 -28.05 2.27
C GLY A 157 -3.48 -27.73 3.47
N THR A 158 -2.95 -27.77 4.69
CA THR A 158 -3.63 -27.30 5.91
C THR A 158 -2.99 -26.01 6.41
N PRO A 159 -3.77 -24.96 6.75
CA PRO A 159 -3.23 -23.73 7.32
C PRO A 159 -2.40 -23.99 8.57
N ILE A 160 -1.24 -23.33 8.65
CA ILE A 160 -0.35 -23.40 9.81
C ILE A 160 -0.81 -22.40 10.87
N GLU A 161 -0.82 -22.81 12.14
CA GLU A 161 -1.09 -21.98 13.31
C GLU A 161 0.18 -21.34 13.90
#